data_AF-A0A920LJ49-F1
#
_entry.id   AF-A0A920LJ49-F1
#
_cell.length_a   1.000
_cell.length_b   1.000
_cell.length_c   1.000
_cell.angle_alpha   90.00
_cell.angle_beta   90.00
_cell.angle_gamma   90.00
#
_symmetry.space_group_name_H-M   'P 1'
#
loop_
_entity.id
_entity.type
_entity.pdbx_description
1 polymer ?
#
loop_
_entity_poly.entity_id
_entity_poly.type
_entity_poly.pdbx_seq_one_letter_code
_entity_poly.pdbx_strand_id
1 'polypeptide(L)' 'MIKEIQSLSDLIDDYDLFLFDQWGVIHDGINIFPNAEEVFLYLQNLKSKL' A
#
# COMPACT_ATOMS: atom_id res chain seq x y z
N MET A 1 1.08 -10.98 22.98
CA MET A 1 2.04 -9.91 22.59
C MET A 1 1.42 -9.17 21.43
N ILE A 2 1.39 -7.84 21.44
CA ILE A 2 0.78 -7.02 20.38
C ILE A 2 1.87 -6.74 19.33
N LYS A 3 1.59 -6.98 18.04
CA LYS A 3 2.47 -6.59 16.91
C LYS A 3 2.18 -5.13 16.57
N GLU A 4 3.17 -4.27 16.72
CA GLU A 4 3.12 -2.89 16.22
C GLU A 4 3.49 -2.90 14.73
N ILE A 5 2.69 -2.23 13.91
CA ILE A 5 2.89 -2.14 12.46
C ILE A 5 3.33 -0.71 12.16
N GLN A 6 4.53 -0.55 11.62
CA GLN A 6 5.11 0.76 11.31
C GLN A 6 4.84 1.16 9.86
N SER A 7 4.67 0.17 8.98
CA SER A 7 4.59 0.37 7.54
C SER A 7 3.77 -0.70 6.86
N LEU A 8 3.34 -0.41 5.62
CA LEU A 8 2.69 -1.43 4.79
C LEU A 8 3.62 -2.61 4.50
N SER A 9 4.93 -2.37 4.36
CA SER A 9 5.96 -3.40 4.15
C SER A 9 5.96 -4.50 5.21
N ASP A 10 5.56 -4.19 6.45
CA ASP A 10 5.48 -5.17 7.55
C ASP A 10 4.36 -6.21 7.36
N LEU A 11 3.51 -6.02 6.33
CA LEU A 11 2.31 -6.80 6.03
C LEU A 11 2.33 -7.40 4.62
N ILE A 12 3.28 -7.07 3.76
CA ILE A 12 3.21 -7.40 2.33
C ILE A 12 3.19 -8.91 2.08
N ASP A 13 3.99 -9.67 2.83
CA ASP A 13 4.08 -11.13 2.69
C ASP A 13 2.91 -11.86 3.38
N ASP A 14 2.12 -11.16 4.19
CA ASP A 14 1.02 -11.73 4.96
C ASP A 14 -0.30 -11.78 4.15
N TYR A 15 -0.38 -11.11 2.98
CA TYR A 15 -1.60 -10.98 2.18
C TYR A 15 -1.36 -11.06 0.65
N ASP A 16 -2.19 -11.84 -0.06
CA ASP A 16 -2.13 -11.98 -1.52
C ASP A 16 -2.78 -10.79 -2.29
N LEU A 17 -3.64 -10.03 -1.61
CA LEU A 17 -4.44 -8.95 -2.18
C LEU A 17 -4.61 -7.80 -1.17
N PHE A 18 -4.42 -6.59 -1.68
CA PHE A 18 -4.69 -5.35 -0.96
C PHE A 18 -5.86 -4.62 -1.61
N LEU A 19 -6.82 -4.18 -0.78
CA LEU A 19 -7.92 -3.30 -1.20
C LEU A 19 -7.73 -1.98 -0.46
N PHE A 20 -7.61 -0.88 -1.21
CA PHE A 20 -7.43 0.45 -0.66
C PHE A 20 -8.71 1.27 -0.86
N ASP A 21 -9.14 1.96 0.19
CA ASP A 21 -10.06 3.10 0.04
C ASP A 21 -9.33 4.23 -0.71
N GLN A 22 -10.07 5.17 -1.31
CA GLN A 22 -9.50 6.23 -2.12
C GLN A 22 -9.45 7.59 -1.41
N TRP A 23 -10.59 8.10 -0.94
CA TRP A 23 -10.65 9.42 -0.29
C TRP A 23 -10.04 9.38 1.10
N GLY A 24 -9.07 10.25 1.37
CA GLY A 24 -8.36 10.29 2.65
C GLY A 24 -7.33 9.18 2.85
N VAL A 25 -7.12 8.32 1.84
CA VAL A 25 -6.06 7.29 1.83
C VAL A 25 -5.11 7.49 0.66
N ILE A 26 -5.64 7.67 -0.56
CA ILE A 26 -4.85 7.89 -1.78
C ILE A 26 -4.86 9.36 -2.17
N HIS A 27 -5.97 10.07 -1.97
CA HIS A 27 -6.10 11.47 -2.34
C HIS A 27 -7.15 12.22 -1.50
N ASP A 28 -7.10 13.55 -1.51
CA ASP A 28 -8.10 14.43 -0.87
C ASP A 28 -9.21 14.91 -1.82
N GLY A 29 -9.18 14.44 -3.07
CA GLY A 29 -10.13 14.84 -4.13
C GLY A 29 -9.59 15.94 -5.04
N ILE A 30 -8.44 16.52 -4.70
CA ILE A 30 -7.71 17.50 -5.50
C ILE A 30 -6.30 16.96 -5.81
N ASN A 31 -5.60 16.49 -4.78
CA ASN A 31 -4.22 16.02 -4.87
C ASN A 31 -4.11 14.55 -4.45
N ILE A 32 -3.29 13.81 -5.20
CA ILE A 32 -2.82 12.49 -4.77
C ILE A 32 -1.80 12.70 -3.64
N PHE A 33 -1.90 11.90 -2.57
CA PHE A 33 -0.97 11.99 -1.46
C PHE A 33 0.44 11.56 -1.86
N PRO A 34 1.47 12.16 -1.24
CA PRO A 34 2.86 11.82 -1.56
C PRO A 34 3.11 10.32 -1.50
N ASN A 35 3.84 9.82 -2.49
CA ASN A 35 4.29 8.43 -2.60
C ASN A 35 3.16 7.38 -2.78
N ALA A 36 1.88 7.77 -2.86
CA ALA A 36 0.79 6.81 -3.06
C ALA A 36 0.97 6.04 -4.38
N GLU A 37 1.30 6.74 -5.47
CA GLU A 37 1.58 6.11 -6.77
C GLU A 37 2.80 5.16 -6.71
N GLU A 38 3.87 5.56 -6.01
CA GLU A 38 5.07 4.75 -5.84
C GLU A 38 4.78 3.46 -5.07
N VAL A 39 3.93 3.51 -4.05
CA VAL A 39 3.48 2.33 -3.30
C VAL A 39 2.73 1.36 -4.22
N PHE A 40 1.80 1.84 -5.05
CA PHE A 40 1.10 0.98 -6.01
C PHE A 40 2.04 0.36 -7.04
N LEU A 41 3.00 1.14 -7.56
CA LEU A 41 4.03 0.63 -8.48
C LEU A 41 4.89 -0.44 -7.81
N TYR A 42 5.29 -0.22 -6.57
CA TYR A 42 6.07 -1.18 -5.79
C TYR A 42 5.29 -2.49 -5.61
N LEU A 43 4.04 -2.43 -5.14
CA LEU A 43 3.20 -3.62 -4.91
C LEU A 43 2.91 -4.40 -6.19
N GLN A 44 2.70 -3.72 -7.33
CA GLN A 44 2.50 -4.38 -8.62
C GLN A 44 3.78 -5.09 -9.10
N ASN A 45 4.95 -4.49 -8.87
CA ASN A 45 6.23 -5.09 -9.23
C ASN A 45 6.68 -6.23 -8.31
N LEU A 46 6.03 -6.42 -7.15
CA LEU A 46 6.25 -7.63 -6.35
C LEU A 46 5.63 -8.87 -7.01
N LYS A 47 4.57 -8.70 -7.81
CA LYS A 47 3.88 -9.81 -8.49
C LYS A 47 4.63 -10.37 -9.70
N SER A 48 5.62 -9.67 -10.25
CA SER A 48 6.44 -10.14 -11.38
C SER A 48 7.51 -11.17 -11.02
N LYS A 49 7.51 -11.69 -9.78
CA LYS A 49 8.36 -12.79 -9.31
C LYS A 49 7.70 -14.19 -9.37
N LEU A 50 6.51 -14.32 -9.97
CA LEU A 50 5.86 -15.61 -10.23
C LEU A 50 6.18 -16.15 -11.62
#